data_AF-A0A966BY60-F1
#
_entry.id   AF-A0A966BY60-F1
#
_cell.length_a   1.000
_cell.length_b   1.000
_cell.length_c   1.000
_cell.angle_alpha   90.00
_cell.angle_beta   90.00
_cell.angle_gamma   90.00
#
_symmetry.space_group_name_H-M   'P 1'
#
loop_
_entity.id
_entity.type
_entity.pdbx_description
1 polymer ?
#
loop_
_entity_poly.entity_id
_entity_poly.type
_entity_poly.pdbx_seq_one_letter_code
_entity_poly.pdbx_strand_id
1 'polypeptide(L)' 'KNKSFNLSPHQSIDIPIKAKHRLENPNSKPLEIIEIQSGDYLGEDDIIRIDDKYERQ' A
#
# COMPACT_ATOMS: atom_id res chain seq x y z
N LYS A 1 0.55 4.48 17.35
CA LYS A 1 0.09 3.07 17.49
C LYS A 1 -0.06 2.51 16.09
N ASN A 2 0.54 1.36 15.79
CA ASN A 2 0.27 0.64 14.53
C ASN A 2 -1.17 0.14 14.57
N LYS A 3 -1.96 0.50 13.56
CA LYS A 3 -3.37 0.09 13.42
C LYS A 3 -3.49 -0.80 12.19
N SER A 4 -4.07 -1.98 12.38
CA SER A 4 -4.32 -2.95 11.30
C SER A 4 -5.78 -2.90 10.90
N PHE A 5 -6.03 -3.06 9.60
CA PHE A 5 -7.37 -3.09 9.03
C PHE A 5 -7.49 -4.34 8.15
N ASN A 6 -8.59 -5.08 8.28
CA ASN A 6 -8.92 -6.18 7.38
C ASN A 6 -9.96 -5.68 6.38
N LEU A 7 -9.64 -5.77 5.09
CA LEU A 7 -10.53 -5.35 4.00
C LEU A 7 -11.10 -6.59 3.29
N SER A 8 -12.39 -6.55 3.01
CA SER A 8 -13.10 -7.48 2.14
C SER A 8 -13.12 -6.97 0.69
N PRO A 9 -13.46 -7.82 -0.31
CA PRO A 9 -13.70 -7.36 -1.67
C PRO A 9 -14.67 -6.17 -1.71
N HIS A 10 -14.39 -5.19 -2.58
CA HIS A 10 -15.10 -3.92 -2.71
C HIS A 10 -14.98 -2.92 -1.54
N GLN A 11 -14.14 -3.20 -0.54
CA GLN A 11 -13.79 -2.22 0.49
C GLN A 11 -12.51 -1.47 0.12
N SER A 12 -12.43 -0.21 0.51
CA SER A 12 -11.28 0.66 0.33
C SER A 12 -10.89 1.30 1.66
N ILE A 13 -9.67 1.82 1.69
CA ILE A 13 -9.18 2.66 2.79
C ILE A 13 -8.34 3.79 2.21
N ASP A 14 -8.52 4.99 2.76
CA ASP A 14 -7.65 6.12 2.43
C ASP A 14 -6.36 6.03 3.23
N ILE A 15 -5.24 6.18 2.54
CA ILE A 15 -3.91 6.22 3.13
C ILE A 15 -3.50 7.69 3.22
N PRO A 16 -3.33 8.26 4.44
CA PRO A 16 -2.93 9.65 4.58
C PRO A 16 -1.55 9.94 3.99
N ILE A 17 -1.33 11.19 3.58
CA ILE A 17 -0.03 11.64 3.09
C ILE A 17 1.08 11.33 4.12
N LYS A 18 2.22 10.82 3.63
CA LYS A 18 3.39 10.39 4.44
C LYS A 18 3.11 9.23 5.41
N ALA A 19 1.93 8.60 5.37
CA ALA A 19 1.64 7.46 6.23
C ALA A 19 2.42 6.22 5.77
N LYS A 20 3.26 5.68 6.67
CA LYS A 20 3.87 4.36 6.49
C LYS A 20 2.77 3.31 6.52
N HIS A 21 2.66 2.53 5.47
CA HIS A 21 1.68 1.45 5.36
C HIS A 21 2.32 0.20 4.74
N ARG A 22 1.67 -0.94 4.94
CA ARG A 22 2.07 -2.23 4.37
C ARG A 22 0.82 -3.04 4.09
N LEU A 23 0.81 -3.72 2.96
CA LEU A 23 -0.23 -4.65 2.58
C LEU A 23 0.24 -6.09 2.82
N GLU A 24 -0.67 -6.93 3.27
CA GLU A 24 -0.46 -8.37 3.45
C GLU A 24 -1.67 -9.11 2.90
N ASN A 25 -1.43 -10.18 2.15
CA ASN A 25 -2.49 -11.12 1.77
C ASN A 25 -2.42 -12.35 2.68
N PRO A 26 -3.32 -12.50 3.66
CA PRO A 26 -3.31 -13.63 4.57
C PRO A 26 -3.83 -14.92 3.93
N ASN A 27 -4.39 -14.85 2.72
CA ASN A 27 -5.02 -15.97 2.04
C ASN A 27 -4.05 -16.61 1.04
N SER A 28 -4.29 -17.89 0.74
CA SER A 28 -3.53 -18.64 -0.27
C SER A 28 -3.91 -18.29 -1.72
N LYS A 29 -5.05 -17.63 -1.93
CA LYS A 29 -5.49 -17.21 -3.27
C LYS A 29 -4.79 -15.89 -3.65
N PRO A 30 -4.42 -15.71 -4.93
CA PRO A 30 -3.95 -14.43 -5.43
C PRO A 30 -4.93 -13.30 -5.11
N LEU A 31 -4.39 -12.17 -4.68
CA LEU A 31 -5.15 -10.96 -4.40
C LEU A 31 -4.86 -9.93 -5.49
N GLU A 32 -5.92 -9.41 -6.09
CA GLU A 32 -5.86 -8.27 -7.00
C GLU A 32 -6.30 -7.02 -6.25
N ILE A 33 -5.51 -5.96 -6.35
CA ILE A 33 -5.78 -4.67 -5.71
C ILE A 33 -5.70 -3.56 -6.75
N ILE A 34 -6.40 -2.47 -6.49
CA ILE A 34 -6.26 -1.23 -7.22
C ILE A 34 -5.74 -0.19 -6.24
N GLU A 35 -4.56 0.36 -6.52
CA GLU A 35 -4.02 1.50 -5.82
C GLU A 35 -4.26 2.75 -6.67
N ILE A 36 -4.84 3.78 -6.06
CA ILE A 36 -5.08 5.08 -6.72
C ILE A 36 -4.25 6.11 -5.97
N GLN A 37 -3.27 6.69 -6.66
CA GLN A 37 -2.52 7.82 -6.13
C GLN A 37 -3.15 9.12 -6.63
N SER A 38 -3.44 10.03 -5.69
CA SER A 38 -4.10 11.31 -5.97
C SER A 38 -3.25 12.43 -5.41
N GLY A 39 -2.80 13.35 -6.27
CA GLY A 39 -1.96 14.48 -5.89
C GLY A 39 -1.45 15.23 -7.12
N ASP A 40 -0.79 16.36 -6.87
CA ASP A 40 -0.27 17.22 -7.94
C ASP A 40 1.03 16.67 -8.56
N TYR A 41 1.73 15.78 -7.85
CA TYR A 41 2.98 15.14 -8.26
C TYR A 41 3.00 13.68 -7.81
N LEU A 42 3.28 12.76 -8.75
CA LEU A 42 3.24 11.30 -8.54
C LEU A 42 4.52 10.63 -9.08
N GLY A 43 5.66 11.27 -8.91
CA GLY A 43 6.96 10.73 -9.35
C GLY A 43 7.41 9.54 -8.49
N GLU A 44 8.21 8.63 -9.08
CA GLU A 44 8.82 7.51 -8.36
C GLU A 44 9.74 7.97 -7.21
N ASP A 45 10.27 9.19 -7.31
CA ASP A 45 11.11 9.83 -6.29
C ASP A 45 10.32 10.29 -5.05
N ASP A 46 8.99 10.41 -5.15
CA ASP A 46 8.11 10.66 -4.00
C ASP A 46 7.79 9.37 -3.22
N ILE A 47 8.17 8.19 -3.75
CA ILE A 47 7.91 6.90 -3.12
C ILE A 47 9.12 6.45 -2.28
N ILE A 48 8.96 6.50 -0.96
CA ILE A 48 9.97 5.98 -0.02
C ILE A 48 9.70 4.51 0.31
N ARG A 49 10.52 3.61 -0.23
CA ARG A 49 10.49 2.17 0.08
C ARG A 49 11.31 1.90 1.35
N ILE A 50 10.66 1.39 2.41
CA ILE A 50 11.27 1.30 3.76
C ILE A 50 11.94 -0.06 4.01
N ASP A 51 11.36 -1.13 3.48
CA ASP A 51 11.84 -2.50 3.67
C ASP A 51 11.66 -3.24 2.34
N ASP A 52 12.63 -3.05 1.44
CA ASP A 52 12.66 -3.75 0.17
C ASP A 52 13.36 -5.10 0.34
N LYS A 53 12.60 -6.09 0.84
CA LYS A 53 13.07 -7.48 0.92
C LYS A 53 13.18 -8.18 -0.43
N TYR A 54 12.85 -7.48 -1.52
CA TYR A 54 12.82 -8.03 -2.87
C TYR A 54 13.88 -7.41 -3.80
N GLU A 55 14.75 -6.54 -3.28
CA GLU A 55 15.91 -5.93 -3.98
C GLU A 55 15.57 -5.41 -5.39
N ARG A 56 14.46 -4.68 -5.54
CA ARG A 56 14.03 -4.15 -6.83
C ARG A 56 14.71 -2.79 -7.03
N GLN A 57 15.73 -2.76 -7.89
CA GLN A 57 16.44 -1.54 -8.28
C GLN A 57 15.53 -0.52 -8.96
#